data_AF-A0A958TGS1-F1
#
_entry.id   AF-A0A958TGS1-F1
#
_cell.length_a   1.000
_cell.length_b   1.000
_cell.length_c   1.000
_cell.angle_alpha   90.00
_cell.angle_beta   90.00
_cell.angle_gamma   90.00
#
_symmetry.space_group_name_H-M   'P 1'
#
loop_
_entity.id
_entity.type
_entity.pdbx_description
1 polymer ?
#
loop_
_entity_poly.entity_id
_entity_poly.type
_entity_poly.pdbx_seq_one_letter_code
_entity_poly.pdbx_strand_id
1 'polypeptide(L)'
;MDDEEIRSIINHKTFKNVWGNFVGDELKTAPKGFDKDHPAIDLIRKKQYIFTKKYTDKQVISDSFLEDVNIAFKAIRPYFDYMSDVLTTNINGEPLI
;
A
#
# COMPACT_ATOMS: atom_id res chain seq x y z
N MET A 1 1.41 -17.95 -1.29
CA MET A 1 2.63 -17.11 -1.41
C MET A 1 2.53 -15.98 -0.40
N ASP A 2 3.65 -15.53 0.15
CA ASP A 2 3.68 -14.49 1.19
C ASP A 2 3.11 -13.12 0.73
N ASP A 3 2.87 -12.92 -0.57
CA ASP A 3 2.28 -11.70 -1.12
C ASP A 3 0.74 -11.74 -1.24
N GLU A 4 0.07 -12.83 -0.88
CA GLU A 4 -1.38 -12.97 -1.00
C GLU A 4 -2.14 -11.94 -0.15
N GLU A 5 -1.67 -11.68 1.07
CA GLU A 5 -2.34 -10.76 2.00
C GLU A 5 -2.28 -9.32 1.49
N ILE A 6 -1.09 -8.81 1.17
CA ILE A 6 -0.95 -7.47 0.58
C ILE A 6 -1.75 -7.35 -0.71
N ARG A 7 -1.76 -8.39 -1.56
CA ARG A 7 -2.55 -8.38 -2.80
C ARG A 7 -4.05 -8.34 -2.53
N SER A 8 -4.53 -9.05 -1.53
CA SER A 8 -5.93 -9.02 -1.09
C SER A 8 -6.33 -7.62 -0.64
N ILE A 9 -5.48 -6.97 0.17
CA ILE A 9 -5.71 -5.63 0.69
C ILE A 9 -5.74 -4.59 -0.43
N ILE A 10 -4.69 -4.51 -1.26
CA ILE A 10 -4.57 -3.45 -2.28
C ILE A 10 -5.54 -3.63 -3.46
N ASN A 11 -6.03 -4.85 -3.69
CA ASN A 11 -7.04 -5.13 -4.72
C ASN A 11 -8.47 -5.13 -4.19
N HIS A 12 -8.67 -4.97 -2.88
CA HIS A 12 -10.00 -4.83 -2.32
C HIS A 12 -10.71 -3.61 -2.94
N LYS A 13 -11.96 -3.80 -3.37
CA LYS A 13 -12.70 -2.81 -4.18
C LYS A 13 -12.75 -1.43 -3.52
N THR A 14 -13.05 -1.39 -2.22
CA THR A 14 -13.12 -0.13 -1.46
C THR A 14 -11.76 0.57 -1.38
N PHE A 15 -10.68 -0.19 -1.17
CA PHE A 15 -9.32 0.34 -1.11
C PHE A 15 -8.95 0.94 -2.46
N LYS A 16 -9.08 0.14 -3.53
CA LYS A 16 -8.66 0.50 -4.89
C LYS A 16 -9.43 1.69 -5.45
N ASN A 17 -10.73 1.80 -5.13
CA ASN A 17 -11.55 2.95 -5.53
C ASN A 17 -11.08 4.26 -4.88
N VAL A 18 -10.55 4.20 -3.67
CA VAL A 18 -10.13 5.39 -2.91
C VAL A 18 -8.68 5.78 -3.25
N TRP A 19 -7.79 4.80 -3.29
CA TRP A 19 -6.33 4.99 -3.28
C TRP A 19 -5.63 4.64 -4.59
N GLY A 20 -6.29 3.87 -5.47
CA GLY A 20 -5.71 3.46 -6.75
C GLY A 20 -4.54 2.50 -6.60
N ASN A 21 -3.54 2.65 -7.49
CA ASN A 21 -2.32 1.85 -7.48
C ASN A 21 -1.19 2.58 -6.73
N PHE A 22 -0.12 1.86 -6.39
CA PHE A 22 1.10 2.46 -5.88
C PHE A 22 1.64 3.55 -6.80
N VAL A 23 2.18 4.61 -6.20
CA VAL A 23 2.90 5.70 -6.87
C VAL A 23 4.34 5.74 -6.40
N GLY A 24 5.20 6.44 -7.15
CA GLY A 24 6.62 6.57 -6.85
C GLY A 24 7.50 5.67 -7.73
N ASP A 25 8.77 5.56 -7.35
CA ASP A 25 9.78 4.92 -8.18
C ASP A 25 9.82 3.40 -8.02
N GLU A 26 10.12 2.73 -9.13
CA GLU A 26 10.43 1.30 -9.17
C GLU A 26 11.72 1.04 -9.95
N LEU A 27 12.39 -0.05 -9.63
CA LEU A 27 13.49 -0.57 -10.45
C LEU A 27 12.93 -1.06 -11.78
N LYS A 28 13.67 -0.88 -12.87
CA LYS A 28 13.28 -1.40 -14.21
C LYS A 28 13.42 -2.92 -14.33
N THR A 29 14.30 -3.50 -13.53
CA THR A 29 14.64 -4.94 -13.52
C THR A 29 14.60 -5.47 -12.10
N ALA A 30 14.64 -6.80 -11.97
CA ALA A 30 14.81 -7.45 -10.68
C ALA A 30 16.05 -6.92 -9.94
N PRO A 31 15.97 -6.61 -8.63
CA PRO A 31 17.13 -6.28 -7.82
C PRO A 31 18.10 -7.47 -7.72
N LYS A 32 19.37 -7.17 -7.42
CA LYS A 32 20.41 -8.19 -7.27
C LYS A 32 20.01 -9.19 -6.17
N GLY A 33 20.04 -10.48 -6.49
CA GLY A 33 19.71 -11.56 -5.56
C GLY A 33 18.26 -12.04 -5.61
N PHE A 34 17.41 -11.45 -6.46
CA PHE A 34 16.04 -11.93 -6.69
C PHE A 34 15.89 -12.52 -8.10
N ASP A 35 15.12 -13.60 -8.20
CA ASP A 35 14.72 -14.15 -9.49
C ASP A 35 13.84 -13.15 -10.24
N LYS A 36 14.12 -12.96 -11.52
CA LYS A 36 13.32 -12.11 -12.41
C LYS A 36 11.91 -12.66 -12.64
N ASP A 37 11.75 -13.98 -12.51
CA ASP A 37 10.49 -14.69 -12.71
C ASP A 37 9.78 -14.96 -11.37
N HIS A 38 10.26 -14.36 -10.26
CA HIS A 38 9.60 -14.44 -8.97
C HIS A 38 8.16 -13.91 -9.07
N PRO A 39 7.12 -14.61 -8.59
CA PRO A 39 5.75 -14.18 -8.87
C PRO A 39 5.37 -12.85 -8.18
N ALA A 40 6.09 -12.47 -7.12
CA ALA A 40 5.98 -11.16 -6.45
C ALA A 40 7.00 -10.10 -6.93
N ILE A 41 7.64 -10.29 -8.09
CA ILE A 41 8.72 -9.41 -8.56
C ILE A 41 8.25 -7.95 -8.78
N ASP A 42 6.96 -7.77 -9.09
CA ASP A 42 6.33 -6.46 -9.23
C ASP A 42 6.36 -5.66 -7.92
N LEU A 43 6.18 -6.32 -6.78
CA LEU A 43 6.28 -5.71 -5.46
C LEU A 43 7.75 -5.50 -5.07
N ILE A 44 8.60 -6.52 -5.25
CA ILE A 44 10.03 -6.49 -4.88
C ILE A 44 10.78 -5.35 -5.60
N ARG A 45 10.38 -5.01 -6.83
CA ARG A 45 10.98 -3.90 -7.61
C ARG A 45 10.62 -2.52 -7.07
N LYS A 46 9.59 -2.37 -6.23
CA LYS A 46 9.18 -1.08 -5.67
C LYS A 46 10.26 -0.58 -4.70
N LYS A 47 10.70 0.66 -4.88
CA LYS A 47 11.56 1.34 -3.91
C LYS A 47 10.75 1.92 -2.76
N GLN A 48 9.47 2.17 -3.02
CA GLN A 48 8.56 2.88 -2.14
C GLN A 48 7.15 2.29 -2.31
N TYR A 49 6.42 2.19 -1.21
CA TYR A 49 5.04 1.72 -1.19
C TYR A 49 4.12 2.88 -0.77
N ILE A 50 3.87 3.79 -1.71
CA ILE A 50 3.16 5.05 -1.48
C ILE A 50 1.81 5.03 -2.20
N PHE A 51 0.78 5.56 -1.54
CA PHE A 51 -0.49 5.91 -2.14
C PHE A 51 -0.72 7.42 -2.01
N THR A 52 -1.42 8.02 -2.97
CA THR A 52 -1.74 9.45 -2.92
C THR A 52 -3.15 9.68 -3.41
N LYS A 53 -3.91 10.42 -2.60
CA LYS A 53 -5.24 10.92 -2.95
C LYS A 53 -5.16 12.43 -3.10
N LYS A 54 -5.54 12.94 -4.27
CA LYS A 54 -5.55 14.38 -4.56
C LYS A 54 -6.95 14.93 -4.32
N TYR A 55 -7.02 16.12 -3.75
CA TYR A 55 -8.24 16.89 -3.61
C TYR A 55 -8.09 18.23 -4.32
N THR A 56 -9.18 18.70 -4.91
CA THR A 56 -9.28 20.06 -5.42
C THR A 56 -9.63 21.02 -4.29
N ASP A 57 -9.28 22.30 -4.43
CA ASP A 57 -9.60 23.33 -3.42
C ASP A 57 -11.09 23.35 -3.08
N LYS A 58 -11.96 23.19 -4.09
CA LYS A 58 -13.42 23.09 -3.91
C LYS A 58 -13.82 21.93 -3.00
N GLN A 59 -13.17 20.78 -3.11
CA GLN A 59 -13.45 19.64 -2.24
C GLN A 59 -12.98 19.91 -0.81
N VAL A 60 -11.81 20.56 -0.65
CA VAL A 60 -11.23 20.86 0.67
C VAL A 60 -12.11 21.81 1.48
N ILE A 61 -12.73 22.80 0.83
CA ILE A 61 -13.62 23.76 1.51
C ILE A 61 -15.07 23.28 1.64
N SER A 62 -15.40 22.08 1.16
CA SER A 62 -16.77 21.55 1.21
C SER A 62 -17.12 21.02 2.60
N ASP A 63 -18.39 21.11 2.97
CA ASP A 63 -18.88 20.61 4.27
C ASP A 63 -18.67 19.09 4.43
N SER A 64 -18.58 18.35 3.33
CA SER A 64 -18.34 16.89 3.32
C SER A 64 -16.87 16.49 3.37
N PHE A 65 -15.94 17.46 3.34
CA PHE A 65 -14.51 17.15 3.22
C PHE A 65 -13.99 16.24 4.33
N LEU A 66 -14.36 16.51 5.59
CA LEU A 66 -13.93 15.70 6.73
C LEU A 66 -14.46 14.28 6.65
N GLU A 67 -15.68 14.09 6.15
CA GLU A 67 -16.27 12.76 5.96
C GLU A 67 -15.54 12.00 4.85
N ASP A 68 -15.23 12.66 3.72
CA ASP A 68 -14.47 12.07 2.63
C ASP A 68 -13.06 11.64 3.07
N VAL A 69 -12.39 12.46 3.88
CA VAL A 69 -11.08 12.15 4.47
C VAL A 69 -11.20 10.97 5.43
N ASN A 70 -12.18 10.95 6.32
CA ASN A 70 -12.43 9.86 7.25
C ASN A 70 -12.67 8.53 6.53
N ILE A 71 -13.50 8.53 5.48
CA ILE A 71 -13.74 7.37 4.61
C ILE A 71 -12.42 6.90 3.97
N ALA A 72 -11.61 7.84 3.47
CA ALA A 72 -10.35 7.48 2.85
C ALA A 72 -9.38 6.82 3.85
N PHE A 73 -9.23 7.39 5.05
CA PHE A 73 -8.37 6.83 6.10
C PHE A 73 -8.85 5.47 6.60
N LYS A 74 -10.16 5.26 6.75
CA LYS A 74 -10.71 3.93 7.06
C LYS A 74 -10.40 2.93 5.95
N ALA A 75 -10.44 3.34 4.68
CA ALA A 75 -10.16 2.45 3.56
C ALA A 75 -8.69 2.00 3.51
N ILE A 76 -7.72 2.84 3.89
CA ILE A 76 -6.28 2.46 3.91
C ILE A 76 -5.87 1.70 5.18
N ARG A 77 -6.71 1.71 6.22
CA ARG A 77 -6.35 1.14 7.52
C ARG A 77 -5.81 -0.30 7.46
N PRO A 78 -6.41 -1.25 6.73
CA PRO A 78 -5.89 -2.62 6.65
C PRO A 78 -4.46 -2.69 6.09
N TYR A 79 -4.11 -1.81 5.15
CA TYR A 79 -2.76 -1.73 4.61
C TYR A 79 -1.75 -1.24 5.66
N PHE A 80 -2.14 -0.28 6.52
CA PHE A 80 -1.28 0.14 7.62
C PHE A 80 -1.12 -0.94 8.67
N ASP A 81 -2.19 -1.65 9.02
CA ASP A 81 -2.09 -2.76 9.97
C ASP A 81 -1.12 -3.84 9.43
N TYR A 82 -1.22 -4.22 8.15
CA TYR A 82 -0.30 -5.13 7.48
C TYR A 82 1.15 -4.60 7.43
N MET A 83 1.35 -3.36 6.98
CA MET A 83 2.71 -2.80 6.87
C MET A 83 3.37 -2.61 8.23
N SER A 84 2.59 -2.27 9.27
CA SER A 84 3.09 -2.25 10.63
C SER A 84 3.59 -3.63 11.03
N ASP A 85 2.77 -4.68 10.88
CA ASP A 85 3.15 -6.06 11.20
C ASP A 85 4.44 -6.48 10.47
N VAL A 86 4.50 -6.30 9.14
CA VAL A 86 5.67 -6.65 8.34
C VAL A 86 6.93 -5.88 8.74
N LEU A 87 6.82 -4.57 8.98
CA LEU A 87 7.97 -3.72 9.30
C LEU A 87 8.41 -3.83 10.76
N THR A 88 7.55 -4.35 11.64
CA THR A 88 7.86 -4.60 13.06
C THR A 88 8.03 -6.07 13.39
N THR A 89 8.20 -6.94 12.40
CA THR A 89 8.44 -8.38 12.60
C THR A 89 9.82 -8.76 12.07
N ASN A 90 10.57 -9.52 12.87
CA ASN A 90 11.90 -9.99 12.47
C ASN A 90 11.83 -11.17 11.48
N ILE A 91 12.99 -11.60 10.99
CA ILE A 91 13.08 -12.71 10.02
C ILE A 91 12.59 -14.08 10.57
N ASN A 92 12.43 -14.21 11.89
CA ASN A 92 11.92 -15.41 12.54
C ASN A 92 10.41 -15.32 12.82
N GLY A 93 9.74 -14.24 12.43
CA GLY A 93 8.32 -14.03 12.69
C GLY A 93 8.00 -13.47 14.09
N GLU A 94 9.00 -12.96 14.81
CA GLU A 94 8.79 -12.40 16.16
C GLU A 94 8.61 -10.87 16.10
N PRO A 95 7.65 -10.31 16.86
CA PRO A 95 7.48 -8.87 16.99
C PRO A 95 8.74 -8.18 17.55
N LEU A 96 9.06 -7.01 17.01
CA LEU A 96 10.18 -6.15 17.44
C LEU A 96 9.77 -5.11 18.50
N ILE A 97 8.48 -4.99 18.79
CA ILE A 97 7.88 -4.02 19.73
C ILE A 97 7.06 -4.71 20.81
#